data_AF-A0A1G3HGM1-F1
#
_entry.id   AF-A0A1G3HGM1-F1
#
_cell.length_a   1.000
_cell.length_b   1.000
_cell.length_c   1.000
_cell.angle_alpha   90.00
_cell.angle_beta   90.00
_cell.angle_gamma   90.00
#
_symmetry.space_group_name_H-M   'P 1'
#
loop_
_entity.id
_entity.type
_entity.pdbx_description
1 polymer ?
#
loop_
_entity_poly.entity_id
_entity_poly.type
_entity_poly.pdbx_seq_one_letter_code
_entity_poly.pdbx_strand_id
1 'polypeptide(L)'
;MRPKPAAEVLDWFGQQRNVPYFVSAITRAEILLGIALLPEGKRRDSLALAAEQMFNEDFAGRTLAFDGNCAAEFALLVAGRTRRGHSISTEDGQIAATALRHDLSLATRNGKDFKGIEGLTVIDPWA
;
A
#
# COMPACT_ATOMS: atom_id res chain seq x y z
N MET A 1 -7.58 9.19 6.47
CA MET A 1 -8.77 8.46 5.96
C MET A 1 -9.91 9.43 5.66
N ARG A 2 -10.71 9.15 4.61
CA ARG A 2 -11.90 9.94 4.28
C ARG A 2 -13.08 9.50 5.16
N PRO A 3 -13.96 10.42 5.58
CA PRO A 3 -15.12 10.08 6.41
C PRO A 3 -16.17 9.25 5.66
N LYS A 4 -16.18 9.29 4.32
CA LYS A 4 -17.02 8.43 3.48
C LYS A 4 -16.12 7.64 2.51
N PRO A 5 -16.07 6.30 2.61
CA PRO A 5 -15.38 5.47 1.63
C PRO A 5 -16.07 5.54 0.26
N ALA A 6 -15.30 5.28 -0.80
CA ALA A 6 -15.81 5.16 -2.16
C ALA A 6 -16.56 3.82 -2.29
N ALA A 7 -17.78 3.84 -2.83
CA ALA A 7 -18.63 2.65 -2.90
C ALA A 7 -18.04 1.60 -3.85
N GLU A 8 -17.52 2.06 -4.99
CA GLU A 8 -16.85 1.25 -5.99
C GLU A 8 -15.67 0.44 -5.42
N VAL A 9 -14.91 1.03 -4.49
CA VAL A 9 -13.79 0.35 -3.81
C VAL A 9 -14.29 -0.68 -2.82
N LEU A 10 -15.36 -0.37 -2.09
CA LEU A 10 -15.97 -1.32 -1.15
C LEU A 10 -16.57 -2.52 -1.90
N ASP A 11 -17.22 -2.27 -3.04
CA ASP A 11 -17.78 -3.32 -3.89
C ASP A 11 -16.67 -4.18 -4.47
N TRP A 12 -15.61 -3.57 -5.00
CA TRP A 12 -14.42 -4.29 -5.48
C TRP A 12 -13.80 -5.16 -4.37
N PHE A 13 -13.65 -4.61 -3.16
CA PHE A 13 -13.12 -5.35 -2.01
C PHE A 13 -14.04 -6.50 -1.60
N GLY A 14 -15.36 -6.28 -1.60
CA GLY A 14 -16.37 -7.27 -1.23
C GLY A 14 -16.56 -8.40 -2.24
N GLN A 15 -16.15 -8.20 -3.49
CA GLN A 15 -16.16 -9.24 -4.54
C GLN A 15 -15.03 -10.27 -4.37
N GLN A 16 -13.93 -9.92 -3.69
CA GLN A 16 -12.75 -10.78 -3.54
C GLN A 16 -12.83 -11.73 -2.33
N ARG A 17 -13.96 -12.43 -2.16
CA ARG A 17 -14.31 -13.18 -0.93
C ARG A 17 -13.32 -14.27 -0.48
N ASN A 18 -12.42 -14.73 -1.36
CA ASN A 18 -11.46 -15.79 -1.07
C ASN A 18 -10.00 -15.39 -1.39
N VAL A 19 -9.72 -14.12 -1.68
CA VAL A 19 -8.36 -13.65 -1.97
C VAL A 19 -7.82 -12.93 -0.73
N PRO A 20 -6.72 -13.40 -0.12
CA PRO A 20 -6.14 -12.71 1.01
C PRO A 20 -5.53 -11.38 0.56
N TYR A 21 -6.02 -10.29 1.14
CA TYR A 21 -5.36 -8.99 1.04
C TYR A 21 -4.21 -8.87 2.02
N PHE A 22 -3.18 -8.13 1.59
CA PHE A 22 -2.02 -7.76 2.39
C PHE A 22 -1.84 -6.25 2.37
N VAL A 23 -1.14 -5.74 3.37
CA VAL A 23 -0.74 -4.33 3.45
C VAL A 23 0.76 -4.24 3.67
N SER A 24 1.44 -3.33 2.98
CA SER A 24 2.86 -3.08 3.24
C SER A 24 3.03 -2.39 4.60
N ALA A 25 4.10 -2.72 5.32
CA ALA A 25 4.53 -1.98 6.50
C ALA A 25 4.77 -0.49 6.19
N ILE A 26 5.14 -0.14 4.96
CA ILE A 26 5.29 1.25 4.50
C ILE A 26 3.93 1.95 4.50
N THR A 27 2.91 1.36 3.88
CA THR A 27 1.54 1.90 3.90
C THR A 27 0.97 1.99 5.31
N ARG A 28 1.28 1.01 6.19
CA ARG A 28 0.94 1.10 7.60
C ARG A 28 1.60 2.31 8.27
N ALA A 29 2.89 2.54 8.03
CA ALA A 29 3.61 3.69 8.56
C ALA A 29 3.00 5.02 8.08
N GLU A 30 2.65 5.15 6.81
CA GLU A 30 2.00 6.34 6.26
C GLU A 30 0.66 6.65 6.94
N ILE A 31 -0.17 5.61 7.15
CA ILE A 31 -1.46 5.75 7.84
C ILE A 31 -1.24 6.23 9.28
N LEU A 32 -0.32 5.60 10.01
CA LEU A 32 -0.03 5.95 11.39
C LEU A 32 0.57 7.35 11.51
N LEU A 33 1.47 7.73 10.60
CA LEU A 33 2.04 9.09 10.54
C LEU A 33 0.93 10.12 10.30
N GLY A 34 0.05 9.88 9.33
CA GLY A 34 -1.06 10.77 9.04
C GLY A 34 -2.02 10.97 10.22
N ILE A 35 -2.19 9.95 11.07
CA ILE A 35 -2.97 10.05 12.31
C ILE A 35 -2.20 10.83 13.37
N ALA A 36 -0.91 10.53 13.57
CA ALA A 36 -0.05 11.18 14.56
C ALA A 36 0.10 12.69 14.33
N LEU A 37 0.05 13.14 13.07
CA LEU A 37 0.12 14.55 12.69
C LEU A 37 -1.20 15.32 12.91
N LEU A 38 -2.29 14.66 13.29
CA LEU A 38 -3.55 15.36 13.61
C LEU A 38 -3.46 16.05 14.98
N PRO A 39 -4.11 17.22 15.15
CA PRO A 39 -4.30 17.82 16.47
C PRO A 39 -5.00 16.85 17.42
N GLU A 40 -4.70 16.99 18.71
CA GLU A 40 -5.34 16.18 19.73
C GLU A 40 -6.86 16.34 19.72
N GLY A 41 -7.57 15.23 19.93
CA GLY A 41 -9.02 15.24 20.10
C GLY A 41 -9.72 14.10 19.35
N LYS A 42 -11.06 14.13 19.41
CA LYS A 42 -11.94 13.01 19.02
C LYS A 42 -11.64 12.41 17.65
N ARG A 43 -11.25 13.23 16.65
CA ARG A 43 -10.94 12.78 15.30
C ARG A 43 -9.65 11.97 15.23
N ARG A 44 -8.60 12.38 15.97
CA ARG A 44 -7.34 11.64 16.05
C ARG A 44 -7.59 10.30 16.71
N ASP A 45 -8.27 10.32 17.86
CA ASP A 45 -8.48 9.13 18.68
C ASP A 45 -9.37 8.10 17.98
N SER A 46 -10.42 8.53 17.28
CA SER A 46 -11.28 7.62 16.51
C SER A 46 -10.56 6.98 15.33
N LEU A 47 -9.69 7.72 14.63
CA LEU A 47 -8.89 7.18 13.53
C LEU A 47 -7.78 6.25 14.02
N ALA A 48 -7.16 6.56 15.16
CA ALA A 48 -6.17 5.69 15.80
C ALA A 48 -6.78 4.34 16.15
N LEU A 49 -7.94 4.34 16.81
CA LEU A 49 -8.66 3.11 17.15
C LEU A 49 -9.06 2.31 15.91
N ALA A 50 -9.60 2.97 14.89
CA ALA A 50 -9.98 2.29 13.65
C ALA A 50 -8.77 1.67 12.91
N ALA A 51 -7.62 2.36 12.90
CA ALA A 51 -6.39 1.84 12.30
C ALA A 51 -5.84 0.65 13.11
N GLU A 52 -5.89 0.72 14.44
CA GLU A 52 -5.48 -0.38 15.31
C GLU A 52 -6.31 -1.64 15.05
N GLN A 53 -7.64 -1.51 15.03
CA GLN A 53 -8.56 -2.62 14.72
C GLN A 53 -8.25 -3.20 13.32
N MET A 54 -8.16 -2.34 12.30
CA MET A 54 -7.85 -2.78 10.94
C MET A 54 -6.53 -3.56 10.87
N PHE A 55 -5.45 -3.13 11.56
CA PHE A 55 -4.17 -3.82 11.48
C PHE A 55 -4.09 -5.08 12.36
N ASN A 56 -4.75 -5.09 13.51
CA ASN A 56 -4.67 -6.19 14.49
C ASN A 56 -5.73 -7.27 14.27
N GLU A 57 -6.83 -6.94 13.58
CA GLU A 57 -7.93 -7.87 13.30
C GLU A 57 -7.97 -8.18 11.80
N ASP A 58 -8.26 -7.19 10.96
CA ASP A 58 -8.44 -7.42 9.51
C ASP A 58 -7.13 -7.81 8.83
N PHE A 59 -6.00 -7.20 9.16
CA PHE A 59 -4.69 -7.50 8.57
C PHE A 59 -3.73 -8.21 9.52
N ALA A 60 -4.27 -8.90 10.53
CA ALA A 60 -3.48 -9.70 11.46
C ALA A 60 -2.60 -10.71 10.69
N GLY A 61 -1.28 -10.65 10.90
CA GLY A 61 -0.31 -11.52 10.18
C GLY A 61 -0.18 -11.23 8.67
N ARG A 62 -0.84 -10.19 8.15
CA ARG A 62 -0.87 -9.81 6.72
C ARG A 62 -0.28 -8.43 6.45
N THR A 63 0.51 -7.92 7.40
CA THR A 63 1.38 -6.76 7.19
C THR A 63 2.75 -7.24 6.72
N LEU A 64 3.12 -6.94 5.47
CA LEU A 64 4.39 -7.37 4.88
C LEU A 64 5.51 -6.40 5.22
N ALA A 65 6.61 -6.91 5.79
CA ALA A 65 7.78 -6.12 6.11
C ALA A 65 8.63 -5.81 4.87
N PHE A 66 9.26 -4.65 4.83
CA PHE A 66 10.33 -4.36 3.87
C PHE A 66 11.64 -4.96 4.39
N ASP A 67 11.94 -6.19 3.98
CA ASP A 67 13.12 -6.94 4.41
C ASP A 67 14.31 -6.79 3.45
N GLY A 68 15.41 -7.51 3.72
CA GLY A 68 16.61 -7.48 2.87
C GLY A 68 16.36 -7.97 1.43
N ASN A 69 15.40 -8.87 1.22
CA ASN A 69 15.05 -9.33 -0.13
C ASN A 69 14.27 -8.24 -0.88
N CYS A 70 13.34 -7.57 -0.21
CA CYS A 70 12.64 -6.41 -0.75
C CYS A 70 13.62 -5.29 -1.09
N ALA A 71 14.69 -5.11 -0.30
CA ALA A 71 15.74 -4.13 -0.58
C ALA A 71 16.51 -4.42 -1.88
N ALA A 72 16.78 -5.69 -2.19
CA ALA A 72 17.41 -6.09 -3.45
C ALA A 72 16.49 -5.79 -4.65
N GLU A 73 15.21 -6.18 -4.55
CA GLU A 73 14.20 -5.87 -5.57
C GLU A 73 14.04 -4.36 -5.79
N PHE A 74 14.00 -3.59 -4.70
CA PHE A 74 13.95 -2.13 -4.72
C PHE A 74 15.11 -1.53 -5.50
N ALA A 75 16.34 -1.96 -5.23
CA ALA A 75 17.52 -1.42 -5.88
C ALA A 75 17.47 -1.64 -7.41
N LEU A 76 17.08 -2.85 -7.84
CA LEU A 76 16.96 -3.19 -9.26
C LEU A 76 15.83 -2.40 -9.93
N LEU A 77 14.67 -2.32 -9.28
CA LEU A 77 13.50 -1.57 -9.75
C LEU A 77 13.85 -0.09 -9.95
N VAL A 78 14.37 0.57 -8.91
CA VAL A 78 14.66 2.00 -8.93
C VAL A 78 15.76 2.32 -9.93
N ALA A 79 16.83 1.53 -9.98
CA ALA A 79 17.89 1.71 -10.97
C ALA A 79 17.35 1.54 -12.41
N GLY A 80 16.51 0.53 -12.65
CA GLY A 80 15.88 0.28 -13.94
C GLY A 80 14.94 1.41 -14.38
N ARG A 81 14.18 1.99 -13.47
CA ARG A 81 13.31 3.14 -13.75
C ARG A 81 14.12 4.41 -14.02
N THR A 82 15.09 4.72 -13.18
CA THR A 82 15.97 5.90 -13.31
C THR A 82 16.72 5.90 -14.64
N ARG A 83 17.28 4.76 -15.06
CA ARG A 83 17.96 4.63 -16.38
C ARG A 83 17.03 4.90 -17.57
N ARG A 84 15.72 4.67 -17.40
CA ARG A 84 14.69 4.95 -18.42
C ARG A 84 14.10 6.35 -18.30
N GLY A 85 14.64 7.22 -17.43
CA GLY A 85 14.14 8.58 -17.21
C GLY A 85 12.82 8.66 -16.44
N HIS A 86 12.43 7.60 -15.74
CA HIS A 86 11.21 7.57 -14.93
C HIS A 86 11.60 7.54 -13.46
N SER A 87 11.27 8.58 -12.68
CA SER A 87 11.44 8.54 -11.24
C SER A 87 10.31 7.74 -10.56
N ILE A 88 10.55 7.37 -9.31
CA ILE A 88 9.56 6.84 -8.37
C ILE A 88 9.95 7.34 -6.97
N SER A 89 8.99 7.59 -6.09
CA SER A 89 9.30 7.91 -4.70
C SER A 89 9.97 6.71 -4.01
N THR A 90 10.66 6.96 -2.89
CA THR A 90 11.26 5.87 -2.12
C THR A 90 10.18 4.95 -1.58
N GLU A 91 9.09 5.52 -1.09
CA GLU A 91 7.96 4.83 -0.48
C GLU A 91 7.23 3.95 -1.50
N ASP A 92 6.87 4.51 -2.67
CA ASP A 92 6.25 3.75 -3.75
C ASP A 92 7.20 2.66 -4.28
N GLY A 93 8.51 2.95 -4.36
CA GLY A 93 9.51 1.97 -4.72
C GLY A 93 9.54 0.80 -3.74
N GLN A 94 9.50 1.06 -2.43
CA GLN A 94 9.48 0.04 -1.39
C GLN A 94 8.19 -0.80 -1.44
N ILE A 95 7.04 -0.16 -1.67
CA ILE A 95 5.74 -0.84 -1.84
C ILE A 95 5.77 -1.74 -3.08
N ALA A 96 6.25 -1.23 -4.22
CA ALA A 96 6.36 -1.99 -5.46
C ALA A 96 7.30 -3.18 -5.32
N ALA A 97 8.47 -2.98 -4.70
CA ALA A 97 9.44 -4.03 -4.44
C ALA A 97 8.88 -5.12 -3.52
N THR A 98 8.10 -4.74 -2.50
CA THR A 98 7.42 -5.69 -1.62
C THR A 98 6.39 -6.51 -2.40
N ALA A 99 5.59 -5.86 -3.26
CA ALA A 99 4.61 -6.56 -4.09
C ALA A 99 5.27 -7.56 -5.05
N LEU A 100 6.34 -7.14 -5.76
CA LEU A 100 7.12 -8.01 -6.63
C LEU A 100 7.72 -9.20 -5.87
N ARG A 101 8.32 -8.95 -4.70
CA ARG A 101 8.98 -9.99 -3.91
C ARG A 101 8.03 -11.12 -3.49
N HIS A 102 6.76 -10.79 -3.31
CA HIS A 102 5.71 -11.71 -2.86
C HIS A 102 4.77 -12.16 -3.98
N ASP A 103 5.08 -11.87 -5.25
CA ASP A 103 4.26 -12.19 -6.42
C ASP A 103 2.81 -11.66 -6.30
N LEU A 104 2.66 -10.46 -5.74
CA LEU A 104 1.36 -9.82 -5.50
C LEU A 104 1.02 -8.75 -6.54
N SER A 105 -0.27 -8.62 -6.81
CA SER A 105 -0.83 -7.46 -7.50
C SER A 105 -0.94 -6.25 -6.54
N LEU A 106 -0.61 -5.06 -7.03
CA LEU A 106 -0.72 -3.81 -6.28
C LEU A 106 -2.06 -3.13 -6.57
N ALA A 107 -2.92 -3.02 -5.56
CA ALA A 107 -4.14 -2.22 -5.64
C ALA A 107 -3.85 -0.75 -5.28
N THR A 108 -4.02 0.17 -6.22
CA THR A 108 -3.76 1.60 -5.99
C THR A 108 -4.52 2.49 -6.97
N ARG A 109 -4.95 3.66 -6.48
CA ARG A 109 -5.50 4.73 -7.33
C ARG A 109 -4.43 5.44 -8.16
N ASN A 110 -3.16 5.36 -7.73
CA ASN A 110 -2.05 6.08 -8.36
C ASN A 110 -1.32 5.22 -9.39
N GLY A 111 -2.06 4.43 -10.19
CA GLY A 111 -1.46 3.44 -11.10
C GLY A 111 -0.44 4.01 -12.10
N LYS A 112 -0.52 5.32 -12.40
CA LYS A 112 0.46 6.03 -13.24
C LYS A 112 1.89 5.96 -12.69
N ASP A 113 2.08 5.98 -11.38
CA ASP A 113 3.41 6.04 -10.75
C ASP A 113 4.11 4.67 -10.84
N PHE A 114 3.32 3.60 -10.95
CA PHE A 114 3.76 2.21 -11.08
C PHE A 114 3.83 1.71 -12.53
N LYS A 115 3.41 2.53 -13.50
CA LYS A 115 3.39 2.16 -14.92
C LYS A 115 4.79 1.78 -15.41
N GLY A 116 4.90 0.67 -16.14
CA GLY A 116 6.16 0.21 -16.75
C GLY A 116 7.17 -0.43 -15.79
N ILE A 117 6.73 -0.75 -14.56
CA ILE A 117 7.46 -1.68 -13.69
C ILE A 117 7.21 -3.09 -14.21
N GLU A 118 8.29 -3.76 -14.61
CA GLU A 118 8.23 -5.12 -15.13
C GLU A 118 7.83 -6.10 -14.01
N GLY A 119 6.97 -7.07 -14.32
CA GLY A 119 6.46 -8.05 -13.36
C GLY A 119 5.37 -7.55 -12.40
N LEU A 120 5.18 -6.23 -12.26
CA LEU A 120 4.18 -5.68 -11.34
C LEU A 120 2.81 -5.52 -12.02
N THR A 121 1.83 -6.26 -11.52
CA THR A 121 0.42 -6.07 -11.91
C THR A 121 -0.20 -4.99 -11.03
N VAL A 122 -0.80 -3.97 -11.65
CA VAL A 122 -1.45 -2.85 -10.95
C VAL A 122 -2.95 -2.91 -11.21
N ILE A 123 -3.73 -2.84 -10.14
CA ILE A 123 -5.19 -2.82 -10.16
C ILE A 123 -5.64 -1.47 -9.63
N ASP A 124 -6.54 -0.79 -10.34
CA ASP A 124 -7.20 0.42 -9.85
C ASP A 124 -8.64 0.06 -9.42
N PRO A 125 -8.93 -0.01 -8.11
CA PRO A 125 -10.29 -0.32 -7.61
C PRO A 125 -11.34 0.77 -7.90
N TRP A 126 -10.95 1.91 -8.45
CA TRP A 126 -11.87 3.00 -8.84
C TRP A 126 -12.28 2.96 -10.32
N ALA A 127 -11.70 2.06 -11.11
CA ALA A 127 -11.91 1.97 -12.55
C ALA A 127 -13.14 1.13 -12.93
#